data_AF-A0A531KM99-F1
#
_entry.id   AF-A0A531KM99-F1
#
_cell.length_a   1.000
_cell.length_b   1.000
_cell.length_c   1.000
_cell.angle_alpha   90.00
_cell.angle_beta   90.00
_cell.angle_gamma   90.00
#
_symmetry.space_group_name_H-M   'P 1'
#
loop_
_entity.id
_entity.type
_entity.pdbx_description
1 polymer ?
#
loop_
_entity_poly.entity_id
_entity_poly.type
_entity_poly.pdbx_seq_one_letter_code
_entity_poly.pdbx_strand_id
1 'polypeptide(L)'
;AGQGLNLGFKDVAALAEVVVEADRLGQDVGALDVLERYQQWRRFDTLQMGITTDVLNRLFSNDIGPLRAVRDIGLGLVERMPRLKDFFIRQASGLSGDTPKLLKGEAI
;
A
#
# COMPACT_ATOMS: atom_id res chain seq x y z
N ALA A 1 0.98 -7.70 -17.20
CA ALA A 1 0.51 -9.00 -16.69
C ALA A 1 1.55 -9.52 -15.72
N GLY A 2 1.27 -9.60 -14.41
CA GLY A 2 2.28 -9.96 -13.40
C GLY A 2 1.96 -9.47 -11.97
N GLN A 3 1.08 -8.49 -11.83
CA GLN A 3 0.66 -7.97 -10.53
C GLN A 3 -0.23 -8.96 -9.74
N GLY A 4 -1.03 -9.80 -10.41
CA GLY A 4 -1.94 -10.74 -9.73
C GLY A 4 -1.24 -11.80 -8.87
N LEU A 5 -0.08 -12.29 -9.30
CA LEU A 5 0.71 -13.25 -8.52
C LEU A 5 1.31 -12.60 -7.27
N ASN A 6 1.87 -11.39 -7.40
CA ASN A 6 2.43 -10.65 -6.28
C ASN A 6 1.35 -10.26 -5.26
N LEU A 7 0.15 -9.90 -5.73
CA LEU A 7 -1.01 -9.68 -4.87
C LEU A 7 -1.42 -10.97 -4.15
N GLY A 8 -1.43 -12.11 -4.84
CA GLY A 8 -1.72 -13.41 -4.23
C GLY A 8 -0.73 -13.80 -3.14
N PHE A 9 0.58 -13.60 -3.35
CA PHE A 9 1.58 -13.85 -2.30
C PHE A 9 1.41 -12.93 -1.09
N LYS A 10 1.06 -11.67 -1.33
CA LYS A 10 0.79 -10.72 -0.25
C LYS A 10 -0.45 -11.09 0.55
N ASP A 11 -1.52 -11.52 -0.10
CA ASP A 11 -2.75 -11.99 0.54
C ASP A 11 -2.50 -13.24 1.41
N VAL A 12 -1.75 -14.21 0.91
CA VAL A 12 -1.41 -15.43 1.65
C VAL A 12 -0.51 -15.11 2.85
N ALA A 13 0.47 -14.24 2.68
CA ALA A 13 1.36 -13.85 3.76
C ALA A 13 0.62 -13.12 4.89
N ALA A 14 -0.29 -12.20 4.55
CA ALA A 14 -1.12 -11.49 5.52
C ALA A 14 -2.09 -12.44 6.24
N LEU A 15 -2.71 -13.37 5.51
CA LEU A 15 -3.61 -14.36 6.10
C LEU A 15 -2.86 -15.28 7.08
N ALA A 16 -1.69 -15.77 6.69
CA ALA A 16 -0.88 -16.65 7.53
C ALA A 16 -0.47 -15.95 8.83
N GLU A 17 -0.08 -14.67 8.77
CA GLU A 17 0.28 -13.90 9.96
C GLU A 17 -0.90 -13.72 10.91
N VAL A 18 -2.08 -13.35 10.39
CA VAL A 18 -3.30 -13.17 11.20
C VAL A 18 -3.73 -14.48 11.87
N VAL A 19 -3.68 -15.61 11.15
CA VAL A 19 -4.04 -16.93 11.69
C VAL A 19 -3.07 -17.38 12.77
N VAL A 20 -1.76 -17.26 12.53
CA VAL A 20 -0.74 -17.67 13.51
C VAL A 20 -0.79 -16.79 14.77
N GLU A 21 -1.03 -15.49 14.62
CA GLU A 21 -1.17 -14.59 15.76
C GLU A 21 -2.43 -14.90 16.58
N ALA A 22 -3.57 -15.13 15.92
CA ALA A 22 -4.82 -15.52 16.59
C ALA A 22 -4.66 -16.83 17.38
N ASP A 23 -4.05 -17.86 16.76
CA ASP A 23 -3.79 -19.15 17.42
C ASP A 23 -2.88 -18.98 18.64
N ARG A 24 -1.79 -18.21 18.53
CA ARG A 24 -0.87 -17.93 19.65
C ARG A 24 -1.53 -17.21 20.83
N LEU A 25 -2.50 -16.36 20.54
CA LEU A 25 -3.26 -15.62 21.54
C LEU A 25 -4.47 -16.43 22.07
N GLY A 26 -4.70 -17.65 21.55
CA GLY A 26 -5.86 -18.47 21.90
C GLY A 26 -7.19 -17.89 21.41
N GLN A 27 -7.15 -17.01 20.40
CA GLN A 27 -8.33 -16.42 19.78
C GLN A 27 -8.94 -17.40 18.77
N ASP A 28 -10.25 -17.30 18.56
CA ASP A 28 -10.90 -17.96 17.43
C ASP A 28 -10.47 -17.28 16.12
N VAL A 29 -9.88 -18.04 15.21
CA VAL A 29 -9.45 -17.55 13.88
C VAL A 29 -10.61 -17.01 13.05
N GLY A 30 -11.84 -17.45 13.33
CA GLY A 30 -13.07 -16.95 12.71
C GLY A 30 -13.70 -15.75 13.41
N ALA A 31 -13.12 -15.27 14.51
CA ALA A 31 -13.65 -14.13 15.24
C ALA A 31 -13.63 -12.85 14.40
N LEU A 32 -14.63 -11.99 14.63
CA LEU A 32 -14.82 -10.78 13.83
C LEU A 32 -13.59 -9.85 13.87
N ASP A 33 -12.97 -9.70 15.03
CA ASP A 33 -11.78 -8.87 15.24
C ASP A 33 -10.53 -9.42 14.50
N VAL A 34 -10.40 -10.75 14.41
CA VAL A 34 -9.34 -11.41 13.64
C VAL A 34 -9.57 -11.19 12.14
N LEU A 35 -10.80 -11.37 11.67
CA LEU A 35 -11.17 -11.13 10.27
C LEU A 35 -11.06 -9.66 9.87
N GLU A 36 -11.39 -8.73 10.77
CA GLU A 36 -11.19 -7.29 10.56
C GLU A 36 -9.71 -6.95 10.41
N ARG A 37 -8.83 -7.56 11.22
CA ARG A 37 -7.38 -7.40 11.09
C ARG A 37 -6.92 -7.81 9.70
N TYR A 38 -7.33 -8.99 9.21
CA TYR A 38 -7.05 -9.44 7.85
C TYR A 38 -7.64 -8.51 6.77
N GLN A 39 -8.85 -7.98 6.96
CA GLN A 39 -9.43 -7.01 6.02
C GLN A 39 -8.66 -5.69 5.98
N GLN A 40 -8.12 -5.22 7.11
CA GLN A 40 -7.32 -3.99 7.15
C GLN A 40 -6.09 -4.13 6.25
N TRP A 41 -5.39 -5.27 6.28
CA TRP A 41 -4.29 -5.58 5.37
C TRP A 41 -4.70 -5.44 3.90
N ARG A 42 -5.86 -5.98 3.50
CA ARG A 42 -6.37 -5.85 2.12
C ARG A 42 -6.87 -4.45 1.75
N ARG A 43 -7.40 -3.70 2.71
CA ARG A 43 -7.91 -2.33 2.48
C ARG A 43 -6.77 -1.37 2.16
N PHE A 44 -5.63 -1.47 2.84
CA PHE A 44 -4.47 -0.65 2.51
C PHE A 44 -3.99 -0.90 1.07
N ASP A 45 -3.92 -2.15 0.64
CA ASP A 45 -3.50 -2.49 -0.72
C ASP A 45 -4.48 -2.01 -1.79
N THR A 46 -5.77 -2.25 -1.58
CA THR A 46 -6.80 -1.86 -2.55
C THR A 46 -6.93 -0.34 -2.65
N LEU A 47 -6.90 0.37 -1.50
CA LEU A 47 -7.01 1.81 -1.46
C LEU A 47 -5.76 2.49 -2.05
N GLN A 48 -4.57 1.97 -1.75
CA GLN A 48 -3.33 2.50 -2.31
C GLN A 48 -3.26 2.31 -3.82
N MET A 49 -3.68 1.15 -4.33
CA MET A 49 -3.72 0.89 -5.78
C MET A 49 -4.76 1.78 -6.46
N GLY A 50 -5.97 1.91 -5.89
CA GLY A 50 -7.02 2.78 -6.41
C GLY A 50 -6.63 4.26 -6.43
N ILE A 51 -6.07 4.77 -5.33
CA ILE A 51 -5.58 6.16 -5.25
C ILE A 51 -4.43 6.37 -6.24
N THR A 52 -3.48 5.44 -6.33
CA THR A 52 -2.34 5.59 -7.25
C THR A 52 -2.81 5.63 -8.70
N THR A 53 -3.71 4.73 -9.09
CA THR A 53 -4.24 4.69 -10.45
C THR A 53 -5.10 5.91 -10.76
N ASP A 54 -5.95 6.37 -9.83
CA ASP A 54 -6.78 7.55 -10.04
C ASP A 54 -5.95 8.84 -10.09
N VAL A 55 -4.95 8.99 -9.21
CA VAL A 55 -4.02 10.13 -9.22
C VAL A 55 -3.20 10.15 -10.50
N LEU A 56 -2.65 9.01 -10.94
CA LEU A 56 -1.93 8.92 -12.21
C LEU A 56 -2.86 9.22 -13.40
N ASN A 57 -4.05 8.62 -13.45
CA ASN A 57 -5.02 8.94 -14.49
C ASN A 57 -5.38 10.42 -14.50
N ARG A 58 -5.63 11.03 -13.34
CA ARG A 58 -6.02 12.44 -13.25
C ARG A 58 -4.87 13.40 -13.60
N LEU A 59 -3.63 13.03 -13.28
CA LEU A 59 -2.42 13.76 -13.64
C LEU A 59 -2.08 13.70 -15.13
N PHE A 60 -2.37 12.56 -15.79
CA PHE A 60 -2.03 12.34 -17.20
C PHE A 60 -3.21 12.50 -18.18
N SER A 61 -4.46 12.46 -17.71
CA SER A 61 -5.69 12.60 -18.52
C SER A 61 -6.26 14.02 -18.56
N ASN A 62 -5.70 14.99 -17.83
CA ASN A 62 -6.20 16.37 -17.82
C ASN A 62 -5.25 17.33 -18.54
N ASP A 63 -5.71 17.88 -19.66
CA ASP A 63 -5.00 18.86 -20.50
C ASP A 63 -5.43 20.32 -20.26
N ILE A 64 -5.92 20.63 -19.06
CA ILE A 64 -6.35 22.00 -18.71
C ILE A 64 -5.17 22.75 -18.07
N GLY A 65 -4.78 23.89 -18.66
CA GLY A 65 -3.58 24.67 -18.33
C GLY A 65 -3.22 24.86 -16.82
N PRO A 66 -4.19 25.06 -15.90
CA PRO A 66 -3.91 25.17 -14.47
C PRO A 66 -3.33 23.89 -13.84
N LEU A 67 -3.78 22.71 -14.26
CA LEU A 67 -3.26 21.42 -13.77
C LEU A 67 -1.83 21.16 -14.23
N ARG A 68 -1.49 21.62 -15.44
CA ARG A 68 -0.12 21.57 -15.97
C ARG A 68 0.83 22.44 -15.15
N ALA A 69 0.40 23.66 -14.80
CA ALA A 69 1.18 24.56 -13.94
C ALA A 69 1.37 24.00 -12.52
N VAL A 70 0.31 23.43 -11.91
CA VAL A 70 0.40 22.78 -10.59
C VAL A 70 1.34 21.58 -10.63
N ARG A 71 1.31 20.76 -11.70
CA ARG A 71 2.23 19.64 -11.90
C ARG A 71 3.68 20.10 -11.99
N ASP A 72 3.96 21.11 -12.82
CA ASP A 72 5.32 21.58 -13.07
C ASP A 72 5.90 22.28 -11.82
N ILE A 73 5.08 23.03 -11.06
CA ILE A 73 5.45 23.61 -9.76
C ILE A 73 5.65 22.51 -8.71
N GLY A 74 4.75 21.52 -8.65
CA GLY A 74 4.83 20.40 -7.72
C GLY A 74 6.08 19.56 -7.92
N LEU A 75 6.41 19.21 -9.17
CA LEU A 75 7.65 18.49 -9.51
C LEU A 75 8.89 19.32 -9.18
N GLY A 76 8.89 20.62 -9.51
CA GLY A 76 10.00 21.52 -9.18
C GLY A 76 10.23 21.69 -7.67
N LEU A 77 9.17 21.66 -6.86
CA LEU A 77 9.26 21.71 -5.39
C LEU A 77 9.77 20.39 -4.81
N VAL A 78 9.26 19.24 -5.29
CA VAL A 78 9.73 17.91 -4.85
C VAL A 78 11.20 17.70 -5.22
N GLU A 79 11.63 18.14 -6.39
CA GLU A 79 13.01 18.02 -6.84
C GLU A 79 13.99 18.89 -6.03
N ARG A 80 13.52 20.03 -5.52
CA ARG A 80 14.30 20.94 -4.66
C ARG A 80 14.28 20.55 -3.17
N MET A 81 13.45 19.59 -2.76
CA MET A 81 13.33 19.15 -1.37
C MET A 81 13.60 17.64 -1.25
N PRO A 82 14.87 17.22 -1.07
CA PRO A 82 15.26 15.81 -1.02
C PRO A 82 14.48 15.00 0.02
N ARG A 83 14.22 15.58 1.20
CA ARG A 83 13.43 14.92 2.26
C ARG A 83 11.97 14.70 1.87
N LEU A 84 11.39 15.62 1.08
CA LEU A 84 10.01 15.51 0.61
C LEU A 84 9.93 14.44 -0.50
N LYS A 85 10.92 14.42 -1.40
CA LYS A 85 11.09 13.35 -2.40
C LYS A 85 11.23 11.99 -1.74
N ASP A 86 12.08 11.85 -0.72
CA ASP A 86 12.25 10.59 0.02
C ASP A 86 10.97 10.16 0.74
N PHE A 87 10.23 11.11 1.30
CA PHE A 87 8.92 10.86 1.91
C PHE A 87 7.90 10.36 0.88
N PHE A 88 7.78 11.01 -0.27
CA PHE A 88 6.88 10.57 -1.35
C PHE A 88 7.29 9.22 -1.94
N ILE A 89 8.59 8.97 -2.12
CA ILE A 89 9.10 7.67 -2.59
C ILE A 89 8.77 6.58 -1.58
N ARG A 90 8.95 6.81 -0.28
CA ARG A 90 8.58 5.86 0.78
C ARG A 90 7.07 5.59 0.83
N GLN A 91 6.26 6.63 0.69
CA GLN A 91 4.80 6.50 0.65
C GLN A 91 4.34 5.74 -0.61
N ALA A 92 4.89 6.06 -1.78
CA ALA A 92 4.52 5.45 -3.06
C ALA A 92 5.02 4.00 -3.19
N SER A 93 6.16 3.66 -2.59
CA SER A 93 6.69 2.29 -2.54
C SER A 93 5.94 1.38 -1.56
N GLY A 94 4.98 1.91 -0.79
CA GLY A 94 4.22 1.12 0.18
C GLY A 94 5.02 0.71 1.42
N LEU A 95 6.21 1.31 1.63
CA LEU A 95 7.07 1.06 2.79
C LEU A 95 6.54 1.69 4.09
N SER A 96 5.39 2.36 4.04
CA SER A 96 4.75 3.02 5.18
C SER A 96 3.54 2.24 5.72
N GLY A 97 3.24 1.06 5.18
CA GLY A 97 2.25 0.14 5.72
C GLY A 97 2.89 -1.01 6.50
N ASP A 98 2.14 -1.59 7.44
CA ASP A 98 2.49 -2.91 7.96
C ASP A 98 2.64 -3.85 6.77
N THR A 99 3.76 -4.59 6.74
CA THR A 99 4.09 -5.58 5.70
C THR A 99 4.23 -6.92 6.40
N PRO A 100 3.61 -8.01 5.91
CA PRO A 100 3.65 -9.27 6.62
C PRO A 100 5.08 -9.79 6.77
N LYS A 101 5.39 -10.44 7.89
CA LYS A 101 6.73 -10.96 8.21
C LYS A 101 7.28 -11.88 7.13
N LEU A 102 6.43 -12.74 6.55
CA LEU A 102 6.83 -13.60 5.44
C LEU A 102 7.32 -12.84 4.20
N LEU A 103 6.78 -11.64 3.91
CA LEU A 103 7.25 -10.80 2.80
C LEU A 103 8.56 -10.07 3.13
N LYS A 104 8.89 -9.94 4.43
CA LYS A 104 10.18 -9.45 4.92
C LYS A 104 11.24 -10.54 4.99
N GLY A 105 10.86 -11.81 4.76
CA GLY A 105 11.74 -12.97 4.96
C GLY A 105 11.89 -13.39 6.41
N GLU A 106 10.99 -12.95 7.29
CA GLU A 106 10.94 -13.29 8.70
C GLU A 106 9.98 -14.46 8.95
N ALA A 107 10.28 -15.27 9.98
CA ALA A 107 9.37 -16.33 10.41
C ALA A 107 8.14 -15.74 11.15
N ILE A 108 6.96 -16.29 10.86
CA ILE A 108 5.71 -15.96 11.57
C ILE A 108 5.52 -16.82 12.80
#